data_AF-A0A497JN06-F1
#
_entry.id   AF-A0A497JN06-F1
#
_cell.length_a   1.000
_cell.length_b   1.000
_cell.length_c   1.000
_cell.angle_alpha   90.00
_cell.angle_beta   90.00
_cell.angle_gamma   90.00
#
_symmetry.space_group_name_H-M   'P 1'
#
loop_
_entity.id
_entity.type
_entity.pdbx_description
1 polymer ?
#
loop_
_entity_poly.entity_id
_entity_poly.type
_entity_poly.pdbx_seq_one_letter_code
_entity_poly.pdbx_strand_id
1 'polypeptide(L)'
;ATAIRNFTWNIFADHYIEAVKSRAYNSSGDFDEKLQRGAWYTLHTVLITLLKLLAPITPFITEKIWLEIYSDESIHIQSFPERRAEWESEMGMLLQKFIEFNNAVWRYKKSKGVPLSQRMPVKRVYASPELKPLGDDLKAMHRIDELRFETPKNTEGLVRLSDEVFAEE
;
A
#
# COMPACT_ATOMS: atom_id res chain seq x y z
N ALA A 1 -13.85 10.60 -13.96
CA ALA A 1 -13.92 9.12 -13.91
C ALA A 1 -12.55 8.44 -13.97
N THR A 2 -11.73 8.66 -15.01
CA THR A 2 -10.44 7.95 -15.19
C THR A 2 -9.45 8.10 -14.04
N ALA A 3 -9.29 9.32 -13.49
CA ALA A 3 -8.39 9.54 -12.36
C ALA A 3 -8.80 8.75 -11.10
N ILE A 4 -10.10 8.76 -10.76
CA ILE A 4 -10.64 8.01 -9.61
C ILE A 4 -10.42 6.51 -9.81
N ARG A 5 -10.70 5.99 -11.02
CA ARG A 5 -10.47 4.58 -11.35
C ARG A 5 -8.98 4.23 -11.21
N ASN A 6 -8.08 5.04 -11.76
CA ASN A 6 -6.65 4.78 -11.71
C ASN A 6 -6.13 4.80 -10.26
N PHE A 7 -6.57 5.75 -9.44
CA PHE A 7 -6.22 5.78 -8.03
C PHE A 7 -6.77 4.56 -7.29
N THR A 8 -8.06 4.24 -7.49
CA THR A 8 -8.73 3.13 -6.79
C THR A 8 -8.07 1.79 -7.11
N TRP A 9 -7.82 1.53 -8.39
CA TRP A 9 -7.32 0.23 -8.85
C TRP A 9 -5.79 0.13 -8.71
N ASN A 10 -5.06 1.04 -9.36
CA ASN A 10 -3.62 0.89 -9.56
C ASN A 10 -2.78 1.45 -8.41
N ILE A 11 -3.39 2.11 -7.43
CA ILE A 11 -2.66 2.66 -6.26
C ILE A 11 -3.25 2.08 -4.97
N PHE A 12 -4.52 2.34 -4.73
CA PHE A 12 -5.15 1.94 -3.47
C PHE A 12 -5.29 0.42 -3.37
N ALA A 13 -5.93 -0.25 -4.33
CA ALA A 13 -6.13 -1.69 -4.30
C ALA A 13 -4.82 -2.47 -4.48
N ASP A 14 -4.09 -2.21 -5.57
CA ASP A 14 -2.89 -2.99 -5.90
C ASP A 14 -1.79 -2.83 -4.85
N HIS A 15 -1.55 -1.62 -4.34
CA HIS A 15 -0.40 -1.36 -3.48
C HIS A 15 -0.76 -1.05 -2.03
N TYR A 16 -1.62 -0.05 -1.78
CA TYR A 16 -1.86 0.40 -0.41
C TYR A 16 -2.56 -0.67 0.45
N ILE A 17 -3.64 -1.29 -0.05
CA ILE A 17 -4.35 -2.35 0.65
C ILE A 17 -3.40 -3.51 0.96
N GLU A 18 -2.61 -3.97 -0.02
CA GLU A 18 -1.64 -5.04 0.20
C GLU A 18 -0.60 -4.70 1.27
N ALA A 19 -0.08 -3.46 1.26
CA ALA A 19 0.91 -3.00 2.24
C ALA A 19 0.35 -2.98 3.66
N VAL A 20 -0.89 -2.54 3.83
CA VAL A 20 -1.47 -2.39 5.17
C VAL A 20 -2.14 -3.66 5.70
N LYS A 21 -2.32 -4.72 4.91
CA LYS A 21 -2.97 -5.97 5.35
C LYS A 21 -2.37 -6.52 6.65
N SER A 22 -1.05 -6.69 6.70
CA SER A 22 -0.38 -7.25 7.87
C SER A 22 -0.61 -6.41 9.12
N ARG A 23 -0.56 -5.08 8.98
CA ARG A 23 -0.84 -4.13 10.08
C ARG A 23 -2.32 -4.08 10.46
N ALA A 24 -3.23 -4.16 9.50
CA ALA A 24 -4.67 -4.09 9.74
C ALA A 24 -5.19 -5.36 10.42
N TYR A 25 -4.72 -6.54 10.00
CA TYR A 25 -5.05 -7.80 10.66
C TYR A 25 -4.31 -7.97 11.99
N ASN A 26 -3.03 -7.62 12.01
CA ASN A 26 -2.13 -7.75 13.16
C ASN A 26 -2.20 -9.11 13.87
N SER A 27 -2.43 -10.20 13.12
CA SER A 27 -2.69 -11.53 13.70
C SER A 27 -1.55 -12.07 14.57
N SER A 28 -0.31 -11.64 14.29
CA SER A 28 0.89 -12.02 15.04
C SER A 28 1.22 -11.09 16.19
N GLY A 29 0.56 -9.93 16.30
CA GLY A 29 0.90 -8.87 17.27
C GLY A 29 2.21 -8.13 16.95
N ASP A 30 2.69 -8.17 15.71
CA ASP A 30 3.95 -7.54 15.29
C ASP A 30 3.86 -6.00 15.22
N PHE A 31 2.64 -5.45 15.13
CA PHE A 31 2.40 -4.00 15.10
C PHE A 31 1.77 -3.51 16.40
N ASP A 32 2.14 -2.31 16.83
CA ASP A 32 1.47 -1.61 17.92
C ASP A 32 -0.02 -1.38 17.58
N GLU A 33 -0.91 -1.53 18.58
CA GLU A 33 -2.36 -1.38 18.36
C GLU A 33 -2.75 0.00 17.80
N LYS A 34 -1.99 1.06 18.11
CA LYS A 34 -2.26 2.40 17.55
C LYS A 34 -1.97 2.42 16.06
N LEU A 35 -0.94 1.71 15.60
CA LEU A 35 -0.62 1.58 14.18
C LEU A 35 -1.72 0.78 13.46
N GLN A 36 -2.24 -0.29 14.09
CA GLN A 36 -3.38 -1.03 13.56
C GLN A 36 -4.63 -0.14 13.42
N ARG A 37 -4.98 0.62 14.45
CA ARG A 37 -6.11 1.58 14.39
C ARG A 37 -5.88 2.66 13.32
N GLY A 38 -4.64 3.11 13.14
CA GLY A 38 -4.27 4.04 12.07
C GLY A 38 -4.49 3.46 10.67
N ALA A 39 -4.20 2.17 10.47
CA ALA A 39 -4.49 1.49 9.20
C ALA A 39 -6.01 1.44 8.92
N TRP A 40 -6.81 1.07 9.92
CA TRP A 40 -8.27 1.06 9.78
C TRP A 40 -8.84 2.45 9.49
N TYR A 41 -8.38 3.46 10.23
CA TYR A 41 -8.78 4.84 10.00
C TYR A 41 -8.55 5.26 8.55
N THR A 42 -7.34 5.00 8.02
CA THR A 42 -7.02 5.38 6.64
C THR A 42 -7.83 4.58 5.62
N LEU A 43 -8.00 3.26 5.80
CA LEU A 43 -8.81 2.41 4.92
C LEU A 43 -10.26 2.91 4.83
N HIS A 44 -10.90 3.19 5.97
CA HIS A 44 -12.27 3.70 6.00
C HIS A 44 -12.36 5.12 5.43
N THR A 45 -11.41 6.00 5.75
CA THR A 45 -11.38 7.37 5.24
C THR A 45 -11.28 7.40 3.71
N VAL A 46 -10.41 6.58 3.13
CA VAL A 46 -10.27 6.46 1.68
C VAL A 46 -11.53 5.85 1.07
N LEU A 47 -12.09 4.78 1.66
CA LEU A 47 -13.31 4.14 1.14
C LEU A 47 -14.51 5.10 1.16
N ILE A 48 -14.75 5.83 2.25
CA ILE A 48 -15.78 6.87 2.33
C ILE A 48 -15.61 7.90 1.21
N THR A 49 -14.39 8.38 1.03
CA THR A 49 -14.08 9.39 0.00
C THR A 49 -14.33 8.85 -1.39
N LEU A 50 -13.89 7.62 -1.68
CA LEU A 50 -14.11 6.96 -2.96
C LEU A 50 -15.59 6.72 -3.26
N LEU A 51 -16.37 6.26 -2.28
CA LEU A 51 -17.81 6.06 -2.44
C LEU A 51 -18.51 7.37 -2.81
N LYS A 52 -18.20 8.46 -2.10
CA LYS A 52 -18.80 9.77 -2.40
C LYS A 52 -18.37 10.32 -3.77
N LEU A 53 -17.11 10.14 -4.15
CA LEU A 53 -16.61 10.53 -5.48
C LEU A 53 -17.26 9.71 -6.61
N LEU A 54 -17.57 8.45 -6.35
CA LEU A 54 -18.17 7.52 -7.32
C LEU A 54 -19.69 7.57 -7.33
N ALA A 55 -20.36 8.09 -6.29
CA ALA A 55 -21.81 8.10 -6.19
C ALA A 55 -22.53 8.74 -7.40
N PRO A 56 -22.03 9.85 -7.98
CA PRO A 56 -22.61 10.41 -9.20
C PRO A 56 -22.41 9.56 -10.48
N ILE A 57 -21.53 8.55 -10.45
CA ILE A 57 -21.14 7.73 -11.61
C ILE A 57 -21.72 6.31 -11.51
N THR A 58 -21.66 5.71 -10.32
CA THR A 58 -22.08 4.34 -10.02
C THR A 58 -23.02 4.32 -8.80
N PRO A 59 -24.23 4.88 -8.90
CA PRO A 59 -25.08 5.20 -7.74
C PRO A 59 -25.50 3.96 -6.95
N PHE A 60 -25.99 2.91 -7.62
CA PHE A 60 -26.57 1.76 -6.91
C PHE A 60 -25.57 0.99 -6.02
N ILE A 61 -24.36 0.75 -6.53
CA ILE A 61 -23.35 0.01 -5.76
C ILE A 61 -22.75 0.87 -4.64
N THR A 62 -22.56 2.17 -4.89
CA THR A 62 -22.04 3.09 -3.87
C THR A 62 -23.05 3.29 -2.74
N GLU A 63 -24.34 3.42 -3.06
CA GLU A 63 -25.44 3.45 -2.10
C GLU A 63 -25.47 2.16 -1.27
N LYS A 64 -25.44 0.99 -1.91
CA LYS A 64 -25.50 -0.28 -1.18
C LYS A 64 -24.33 -0.45 -0.21
N ILE A 65 -23.11 -0.13 -0.62
CA ILE A 65 -21.93 -0.21 0.26
C ILE A 65 -22.02 0.83 1.39
N TRP A 66 -22.47 2.05 1.08
CA TRP A 66 -22.63 3.12 2.05
C TRP A 66 -23.62 2.75 3.15
N LEU A 67 -24.80 2.26 2.75
CA LEU A 67 -25.86 1.84 3.67
C LEU A 67 -25.46 0.66 4.56
N GLU A 68 -24.59 -0.21 4.07
CA GLU A 68 -24.14 -1.39 4.82
C GLU A 68 -23.08 -1.03 5.88
N ILE A 69 -22.20 -0.07 5.60
CA ILE A 69 -20.97 0.13 6.39
C ILE A 69 -21.01 1.42 7.22
N TYR A 70 -21.69 2.48 6.75
CA TYR A 70 -21.45 3.83 7.27
C TYR A 70 -22.67 4.54 7.83
N SER A 71 -23.85 4.40 7.22
CA SER A 71 -25.04 5.16 7.64
C SER A 71 -26.32 4.55 7.08
N ASP A 72 -27.44 4.65 7.78
CA ASP A 72 -28.76 4.27 7.25
C ASP A 72 -29.33 5.34 6.29
N GLU A 73 -28.68 6.49 6.17
CA GLU A 73 -29.06 7.57 5.25
C GLU A 73 -28.33 7.47 3.90
N SER A 74 -29.04 7.82 2.83
CA SER A 74 -28.52 7.75 1.46
C SER A 74 -27.21 8.51 1.28
N ILE A 75 -26.26 7.94 0.52
CA ILE A 75 -25.02 8.64 0.16
C ILE A 75 -25.32 9.88 -0.69
N HIS A 76 -26.45 9.89 -1.40
CA HIS A 76 -26.83 10.94 -2.33
C HIS A 76 -27.29 12.24 -1.64
N ILE A 77 -27.54 12.22 -0.32
CA ILE A 77 -27.81 13.43 0.48
C ILE A 77 -26.58 13.92 1.25
N GLN A 78 -25.44 13.24 1.13
CA GLN A 78 -24.22 13.58 1.85
C GLN A 78 -23.41 14.66 1.11
N SER A 79 -22.70 15.50 1.86
CA SER A 79 -21.78 16.48 1.27
C SER A 79 -20.68 15.79 0.47
N PHE A 80 -20.37 16.38 -0.69
CA PHE A 80 -19.26 15.97 -1.54
C PHE A 80 -17.92 16.14 -0.79
N PRO A 81 -16.93 15.27 -1.01
CA PRO A 81 -15.65 15.37 -0.30
C PRO A 81 -14.89 16.64 -0.69
N GLU A 82 -14.30 17.28 0.32
CA GLU A 82 -13.46 18.46 0.16
C GLU A 82 -12.00 18.13 0.46
N ARG A 83 -11.08 18.90 -0.14
CA ARG A 83 -9.65 18.80 0.13
C ARG A 83 -9.38 19.16 1.59
N ARG A 84 -8.56 18.35 2.24
CA ARG A 84 -8.12 18.52 3.63
C ARG A 84 -6.63 18.82 3.68
N ALA A 85 -6.28 20.05 4.04
CA ALA A 85 -4.88 20.50 4.07
C ALA A 85 -4.04 19.72 5.08
N GLU A 86 -4.66 19.24 6.15
CA GLU A 86 -4.02 18.42 7.18
C GLU A 86 -3.56 17.04 6.70
N TRP A 87 -4.01 16.60 5.51
CA TRP A 87 -3.57 15.35 4.90
C TRP A 87 -2.35 15.53 3.99
N GLU A 88 -1.93 16.77 3.76
CA GLU A 88 -0.73 17.05 2.96
C GLU A 88 0.51 16.67 3.75
N SER A 89 1.32 15.83 3.14
CA SER A 89 2.52 15.27 3.75
C SER A 89 3.58 15.04 2.69
N GLU A 90 4.83 15.27 3.07
CA GLU A 90 6.01 14.89 2.29
C GLU A 90 6.03 13.38 1.95
N MET A 91 5.31 12.55 2.71
CA MET A 91 5.12 11.13 2.38
C MET A 91 4.51 10.90 0.99
N GLY A 92 3.74 11.86 0.46
CA GLY A 92 3.22 11.80 -0.90
C GLY A 92 4.32 11.71 -1.96
N MET A 93 5.51 12.25 -1.69
CA MET A 93 6.67 12.19 -2.58
C MET A 93 7.26 10.77 -2.69
N LEU A 94 6.99 9.90 -1.69
CA LEU A 94 7.49 8.52 -1.67
C LEU A 94 6.64 7.56 -2.51
N LEU A 95 5.45 7.98 -2.97
CA LEU A 95 4.49 7.12 -3.65
C LEU A 95 5.10 6.37 -4.84
N GLN A 96 5.86 7.08 -5.68
CA GLN A 96 6.45 6.49 -6.87
C GLN A 96 7.50 5.42 -6.50
N LYS A 97 8.39 5.73 -5.55
CA LYS A 97 9.41 4.78 -5.05
C LYS A 97 8.76 3.56 -4.39
N PHE A 98 7.67 3.76 -3.65
CA PHE A 98 6.90 2.67 -3.04
C PHE A 98 6.30 1.72 -4.09
N ILE A 99 5.68 2.27 -5.15
CA ILE A 99 5.12 1.50 -6.26
C ILE A 99 6.23 0.74 -7.01
N GLU A 100 7.34 1.40 -7.31
CA GLU A 100 8.49 0.81 -8.00
C GLU A 100 9.13 -0.32 -7.19
N PHE A 101 9.28 -0.15 -5.88
CA PHE A 101 9.76 -1.20 -4.98
C PHE A 101 8.85 -2.43 -5.04
N ASN A 102 7.54 -2.25 -4.87
CA ASN A 102 6.57 -3.34 -4.91
C ASN A 102 6.62 -4.10 -6.24
N ASN A 103 6.63 -3.37 -7.35
CA ASN A 103 6.71 -3.95 -8.69
C ASN A 103 8.02 -4.70 -8.93
N ALA A 104 9.14 -4.19 -8.42
CA ALA A 104 10.45 -4.84 -8.51
C ALA A 104 10.46 -6.17 -7.75
N VAL A 105 9.96 -6.19 -6.52
CA VAL A 105 9.88 -7.41 -5.70
C VAL A 105 8.92 -8.44 -6.30
N TRP A 106 7.73 -8.04 -6.73
CA TRP A 106 6.77 -8.96 -7.35
C TRP A 106 7.27 -9.54 -8.67
N ARG A 107 7.93 -8.72 -9.52
CA ARG A 107 8.56 -9.19 -10.75
C ARG A 107 9.62 -10.26 -10.46
N TYR A 108 10.42 -10.04 -9.42
CA TYR A 108 11.42 -11.02 -8.98
C TYR A 108 10.79 -12.32 -8.45
N LYS A 109 9.78 -12.23 -7.57
CA LYS A 109 9.07 -13.43 -7.09
C LYS A 109 8.46 -14.21 -8.26
N LYS A 110 7.83 -13.52 -9.21
CA LYS A 110 7.25 -14.12 -10.41
C LYS A 110 8.30 -14.81 -11.28
N SER A 111 9.48 -14.19 -11.48
CA SER A 111 10.56 -14.81 -12.27
C SER A 111 11.15 -16.06 -11.62
N LYS A 112 11.06 -16.17 -10.28
CA LYS A 112 11.45 -17.36 -9.51
C LYS A 112 10.31 -18.37 -9.30
N GLY A 113 9.12 -18.13 -9.84
CA GLY A 113 7.95 -19.00 -9.64
C GLY A 113 7.39 -19.00 -8.22
N VAL A 114 7.72 -18.01 -7.40
CA VAL A 114 7.26 -17.88 -6.02
C VAL A 114 5.96 -17.07 -5.97
N PRO A 115 4.88 -17.58 -5.33
CA PRO A 115 3.66 -16.80 -5.12
C PRO A 115 3.93 -15.49 -4.35
N LEU A 116 3.23 -14.41 -4.69
CA LEU A 116 3.49 -13.08 -4.11
C LEU A 116 3.33 -13.04 -2.59
N SER A 117 2.41 -13.85 -2.05
CA SER A 117 2.14 -14.00 -0.63
C SER A 117 3.18 -14.86 0.11
N GLN A 118 4.07 -15.56 -0.58
CA GLN A 118 5.11 -16.37 0.06
C GLN A 118 6.35 -15.54 0.41
N ARG A 119 7.19 -16.12 1.29
CA ARG A 119 8.48 -15.55 1.71
C ARG A 119 9.34 -15.23 0.48
N MET A 120 10.01 -14.09 0.51
CA MET A 120 10.94 -13.74 -0.55
C MET A 120 12.15 -14.69 -0.53
N PRO A 121 12.53 -15.34 -1.65
CA PRO A 121 13.55 -16.38 -1.66
C PRO A 121 14.97 -15.78 -1.71
N VAL A 122 15.26 -14.83 -0.84
CA VAL A 122 16.55 -14.13 -0.75
C VAL A 122 16.92 -13.93 0.72
N LYS A 123 18.21 -13.85 1.04
CA LYS A 123 18.66 -13.57 2.41
C LYS A 123 18.36 -12.13 2.82
N ARG A 124 18.56 -11.20 1.89
CA ARG A 124 18.46 -9.76 2.15
C ARG A 124 18.00 -8.98 0.94
N VAL A 125 17.25 -7.91 1.19
CA VAL A 125 16.88 -6.90 0.20
C VAL A 125 17.44 -5.55 0.64
N TYR A 126 17.98 -4.80 -0.31
CA TYR A 126 18.42 -3.42 -0.15
C TYR A 126 17.45 -2.51 -0.89
N ALA A 127 17.03 -1.42 -0.25
CA ALA A 127 16.10 -0.43 -0.76
C ALA A 127 16.63 1.00 -0.51
N SER A 128 16.07 1.99 -1.20
CA SER A 128 16.42 3.40 -0.99
C SER A 128 16.25 3.81 0.49
N PRO A 129 17.19 4.59 1.08
CA PRO A 129 17.06 5.20 2.40
C PRO A 129 15.74 5.95 2.61
N GLU A 130 15.17 6.54 1.55
CA GLU A 130 13.93 7.31 1.60
C GLU A 130 12.69 6.45 1.93
N LEU A 131 12.74 5.14 1.65
CA LEU A 131 11.65 4.21 1.94
C LEU A 131 11.65 3.72 3.40
N LYS A 132 12.63 4.11 4.21
CA LYS A 132 12.74 3.72 5.62
C LYS A 132 11.45 3.96 6.44
N PRO A 133 10.70 5.07 6.26
CA PRO A 133 9.44 5.29 6.98
C PRO A 133 8.35 4.24 6.68
N LEU A 134 8.45 3.53 5.55
CA LEU A 134 7.50 2.49 5.13
C LEU A 134 8.01 1.08 5.44
N GLY A 135 9.13 0.96 6.15
CA GLY A 135 9.91 -0.27 6.17
C GLY A 135 9.22 -1.47 6.80
N ASP A 136 8.46 -1.24 7.88
CA ASP A 136 7.73 -2.31 8.55
C ASP A 136 6.62 -2.88 7.65
N ASP A 137 5.89 -2.02 6.94
CA ASP A 137 4.87 -2.43 5.97
C ASP A 137 5.49 -3.18 4.79
N LEU A 138 6.58 -2.65 4.22
CA LEU A 138 7.28 -3.29 3.08
C LEU A 138 7.84 -4.67 3.46
N LYS A 139 8.46 -4.76 4.63
CA LYS A 139 8.99 -6.01 5.15
C LYS A 139 7.88 -7.05 5.35
N ALA A 140 6.78 -6.65 5.98
CA ALA A 140 5.66 -7.53 6.27
C ALA A 140 4.90 -7.97 5.01
N MET A 141 4.57 -7.03 4.13
CA MET A 141 3.84 -7.27 2.88
C MET A 141 4.59 -8.27 1.98
N HIS A 142 5.90 -8.10 1.84
CA HIS A 142 6.71 -8.94 0.97
C HIS A 142 7.33 -10.15 1.66
N ARG A 143 7.14 -10.29 2.97
CA ARG A 143 7.74 -11.35 3.80
C ARG A 143 9.25 -11.45 3.56
N ILE A 144 9.92 -10.32 3.76
CA ILE A 144 11.37 -10.16 3.64
C ILE A 144 11.98 -10.37 5.03
N ASP A 145 12.99 -11.23 5.15
CA ASP A 145 13.62 -11.47 6.47
C ASP A 145 14.51 -10.31 6.90
N GLU A 146 15.35 -9.83 5.97
CA GLU A 146 16.25 -8.71 6.19
C GLU A 146 16.06 -7.65 5.09
N LEU A 147 15.54 -6.48 5.46
CA LEU A 147 15.37 -5.32 4.59
C LEU A 147 16.29 -4.20 5.09
N ARG A 148 17.19 -3.73 4.23
CA ARG A 148 18.13 -2.64 4.53
C ARG A 148 17.84 -1.41 3.68
N PHE A 149 17.94 -0.25 4.30
CA PHE A 149 17.67 1.05 3.67
C PHE A 149 19.00 1.76 3.35
N GLU A 150 19.79 1.17 2.47
CA GLU A 150 21.11 1.65 2.08
C GLU A 150 21.44 1.25 0.64
N THR A 151 22.25 2.06 -0.05
CA THR A 151 22.79 1.69 -1.36
C THR A 151 24.03 0.81 -1.16
N PRO A 152 24.05 -0.43 -1.67
CA PRO A 152 25.21 -1.31 -1.53
C PRO A 152 26.47 -0.68 -2.14
N LYS A 153 27.56 -0.63 -1.37
CA LYS A 153 28.86 -0.14 -1.87
C LYS A 153 29.51 -1.11 -2.85
N ASN A 154 29.28 -2.41 -2.66
CA ASN A 154 29.69 -3.47 -3.58
C ASN A 154 28.42 -4.20 -4.06
N THR A 155 28.27 -4.33 -5.37
CA THR A 155 27.16 -5.03 -6.02
C THR A 155 27.53 -6.42 -6.52
N GLU A 156 28.78 -6.84 -6.34
CA GLU A 156 29.26 -8.17 -6.70
C GLU A 156 28.49 -9.23 -5.90
N GLY A 157 27.85 -10.17 -6.60
CA GLY A 157 26.99 -11.19 -5.99
C GLY A 157 25.56 -10.74 -5.68
N LEU A 158 25.19 -9.48 -5.93
CA LEU A 158 23.81 -8.98 -5.77
C LEU A 158 23.03 -9.09 -7.08
N VAL A 159 21.76 -9.46 -6.96
CA VAL A 159 20.79 -9.38 -8.06
C VAL A 159 20.15 -7.99 -8.04
N ARG A 160 20.25 -7.27 -9.16
CA ARG A 160 19.56 -5.99 -9.33
C ARG A 160 18.10 -6.22 -9.71
N LEU A 161 17.18 -5.74 -8.88
CA LEU A 161 15.73 -5.86 -9.10
C LEU A 161 15.18 -4.62 -9.81
N SER A 162 15.68 -3.43 -9.46
CA SER A 162 15.43 -2.15 -10.13
C SER A 162 16.62 -1.19 -9.90
N ASP A 163 16.47 0.10 -10.19
CA ASP A 163 17.54 1.09 -10.02
C ASP A 163 17.97 1.27 -8.57
N GLU A 164 17.02 1.19 -7.63
CA GLU A 164 17.27 1.40 -6.19
C GLU A 164 16.96 0.16 -5.34
N VAL A 165 16.77 -1.01 -5.97
CA VAL A 165 16.44 -2.25 -5.26
C VAL A 165 17.38 -3.38 -5.68
N PHE A 166 18.04 -3.98 -4.70
CA PHE A 166 18.98 -5.08 -4.87
C PHE A 166 18.62 -6.22 -3.92
N ALA A 167 18.95 -7.46 -4.29
CA ALA A 167 18.76 -8.62 -3.42
C ALA A 167 20.00 -9.51 -3.38
N GLU A 168 20.21 -10.13 -2.23
CA GLU A 168 21.30 -11.06 -1.95
C GLU A 168 20.70 -12.47 -1.80
N GLU A 169 21.04 -13.39 -2.70
CA GLU A 169 20.56 -14.79 -2.69
C GLU A 169 21.26 -15.65 -1.61
#